data_AF-A0A3B8ZSC1-F1
#
_entry.id   AF-A0A3B8ZSC1-F1
#
_cell.length_a   1.000
_cell.length_b   1.000
_cell.length_c   1.000
_cell.angle_alpha   90.00
_cell.angle_beta   90.00
_cell.angle_gamma   90.00
#
_symmetry.space_group_name_H-M   'P 1'
#
loop_
_entity.id
_entity.type
_entity.pdbx_description
1 polymer ?
#
loop_
_entity_poly.entity_id
_entity_poly.type
_entity_poly.pdbx_seq_one_letter_code
_entity_poly.pdbx_strand_id
1 'polypeptide(L)'
;HHRVDHLLRLRELQDETGGFQSFIPLAFHPDNTELSDLAKPSALVDLRNIAVSRLMLDNIPHIKAYWIMLGIETAQIALHYGADDIDGTVRHELIYHDAGATTPEILSVQRMQELIRETGREPVERDTLYHRVHRDPDDFRSWTTGKPLELVSH
;
A
#
# COMPACT_ATOMS: atom_id res chain seq x y z
N HIS A 1 -14.98 9.76 16.66
CA HIS A 1 -14.07 9.98 17.81
C HIS A 1 -12.91 8.98 17.84
N HIS A 2 -13.13 7.66 17.85
CA HIS A 2 -12.04 6.68 17.98
C HIS A 2 -10.92 6.71 16.91
N ARG A 3 -11.24 6.91 15.62
CA ARG A 3 -10.21 6.93 14.56
C ARG A 3 -9.22 8.10 14.69
N VAL A 4 -9.74 9.28 15.02
CA VAL A 4 -8.92 10.49 15.20
C VAL A 4 -8.01 10.33 16.41
N ASP A 5 -8.53 9.82 17.54
CA ASP A 5 -7.74 9.51 18.74
C ASP A 5 -6.61 8.52 18.42
N HIS A 6 -6.90 7.46 17.65
CA HIS A 6 -5.88 6.51 17.21
C HIS A 6 -4.77 7.15 16.38
N LEU A 7 -5.11 8.01 15.41
CA LEU A 7 -4.12 8.71 14.59
C LEU A 7 -3.27 9.70 15.43
N LEU A 8 -3.88 10.40 16.39
CA LEU A 8 -3.15 11.29 17.29
C LEU A 8 -2.13 10.52 18.14
N ARG A 9 -2.51 9.37 18.72
CA ARG A 9 -1.58 8.54 19.50
C ARG A 9 -0.43 7.99 18.67
N LEU A 10 -0.70 7.58 17.43
CA LEU A 10 0.36 7.14 16.52
C LEU A 10 1.34 8.27 16.21
N ARG A 11 0.81 9.48 15.96
CA ARG A 11 1.62 10.68 15.73
C ARG A 11 2.47 11.03 16.94
N GLU A 12 1.89 11.08 18.13
CA GLU A 12 2.61 11.39 19.38
C GLU A 12 3.73 10.37 19.64
N LEU A 13 3.43 9.08 19.50
CA LEU A 13 4.44 8.03 19.66
C LEU A 13 5.54 8.11 18.59
N GLN A 14 5.20 8.52 17.38
CA GLN A 14 6.18 8.75 16.32
C GLN A 14 7.09 9.94 16.64
N ASP A 15 6.56 11.02 17.21
CA ASP A 15 7.38 12.17 17.67
C ASP A 15 8.36 11.76 18.77
N GLU A 16 7.98 10.81 19.63
CA GLU A 16 8.85 10.30 20.70
C GLU A 16 9.92 9.32 20.22
N THR A 17 9.59 8.45 19.26
CA THR A 17 10.43 7.27 18.95
C THR A 17 10.98 7.23 17.53
N GLY A 18 10.32 7.86 16.57
CA GLY A 18 10.66 7.82 15.15
C GLY A 18 10.62 6.42 14.51
N GLY A 19 10.00 5.42 15.16
CA GLY A 19 10.10 4.02 14.76
C GLY A 19 9.16 3.58 13.63
N PHE A 20 8.12 4.35 13.33
CA PHE A 20 7.18 4.02 12.25
C PHE A 20 7.72 4.46 10.90
N GLN A 21 7.78 3.52 9.97
CA GLN A 21 8.05 3.80 8.56
C GLN A 21 6.76 4.06 7.78
N SER A 22 5.68 3.36 8.14
CA SER A 22 4.43 3.42 7.40
C SER A 22 3.20 3.18 8.26
N PHE A 23 2.11 3.83 7.88
CA PHE A 23 0.78 3.55 8.39
C PHE A 23 -0.08 2.84 7.33
N ILE A 24 -0.87 1.86 7.77
CA ILE A 24 -1.70 1.01 6.91
C ILE A 24 -3.16 1.10 7.39
N PRO A 25 -4.02 1.89 6.73
CA PRO A 25 -5.45 1.89 7.02
C PRO A 25 -6.07 0.57 6.53
N LEU A 26 -6.44 -0.30 7.47
CA LEU A 26 -7.09 -1.57 7.15
C LEU A 26 -8.61 -1.41 7.16
N ALA A 27 -9.24 -1.61 5.99
CA ALA A 27 -10.68 -1.69 5.88
C ALA A 27 -11.20 -2.92 6.65
N PHE A 28 -12.32 -2.77 7.35
CA PHE A 28 -12.96 -3.89 8.04
C PHE A 28 -13.67 -4.80 7.04
N HIS A 29 -13.35 -6.09 7.05
CA HIS A 29 -14.06 -7.11 6.25
C HIS A 29 -14.91 -7.96 7.20
N PRO A 30 -16.25 -7.84 7.15
CA PRO A 30 -17.16 -8.50 8.08
C PRO A 30 -17.30 -10.01 7.81
N ASP A 31 -17.03 -10.46 6.58
CA ASP A 31 -17.22 -11.84 6.14
C ASP A 31 -16.43 -12.82 7.02
N ASN A 32 -17.08 -13.91 7.43
CA ASN A 32 -16.51 -14.94 8.31
C ASN A 32 -16.08 -14.44 9.71
N THR A 33 -16.66 -13.33 10.19
CA THR A 33 -16.45 -12.84 11.56
C THR A 33 -17.74 -12.84 12.38
N GLU A 34 -17.64 -12.76 13.70
CA GLU A 34 -18.80 -12.57 14.60
C GLU A 34 -19.53 -11.23 14.39
N LEU A 35 -18.97 -10.36 13.54
CA LEU A 35 -19.49 -9.04 13.20
C LEU A 35 -19.96 -8.98 11.74
N SER A 36 -20.39 -10.12 11.19
CA SER A 36 -20.86 -10.25 9.80
C SER A 36 -22.02 -9.31 9.44
N ASP A 37 -22.78 -8.87 10.43
CA ASP A 37 -23.93 -7.97 10.26
C ASP A 37 -23.50 -6.51 10.02
N LEU A 38 -22.23 -6.17 10.26
CA LEU A 38 -21.71 -4.83 9.97
C LEU A 38 -21.43 -4.66 8.48
N ALA A 39 -21.83 -3.50 7.95
CA ALA A 39 -21.54 -3.19 6.55
C ALA A 39 -20.03 -2.99 6.34
N LYS A 40 -19.51 -3.61 5.27
CA LYS A 40 -18.18 -3.31 4.75
C LYS A 40 -18.09 -1.82 4.37
N PRO A 41 -16.96 -1.14 4.65
CA PRO A 41 -16.74 0.23 4.18
C PRO A 41 -16.88 0.33 2.65
N SER A 42 -17.44 1.44 2.18
CA SER A 42 -17.42 1.76 0.74
C SER A 42 -16.03 2.28 0.33
N ALA A 43 -15.70 2.16 -0.96
CA ALA A 43 -14.43 2.69 -1.50
C ALA A 43 -14.23 4.18 -1.15
N LEU A 44 -15.30 4.99 -1.15
CA LEU A 44 -15.22 6.40 -0.77
C LEU A 44 -14.82 6.59 0.72
N VAL A 45 -15.29 5.72 1.61
CA VAL A 45 -14.89 5.74 3.02
C VAL A 45 -13.43 5.38 3.17
N ASP A 46 -12.94 4.39 2.42
CA ASP A 46 -11.53 3.99 2.46
C ASP A 46 -10.62 5.08 1.91
N LEU A 47 -10.95 5.67 0.76
CA LEU A 47 -10.20 6.80 0.18
C LEU A 47 -10.18 8.01 1.12
N ARG A 48 -11.30 8.31 1.79
CA ARG A 48 -11.36 9.36 2.81
C ARG A 48 -10.45 9.05 4.00
N ASN A 49 -10.42 7.81 4.47
CA ASN A 49 -9.54 7.42 5.58
C ASN A 49 -8.07 7.58 5.18
N ILE A 50 -7.68 7.23 3.95
CA ILE A 50 -6.31 7.41 3.44
C ILE A 50 -5.95 8.90 3.41
N ALA A 51 -6.80 9.75 2.84
CA ALA A 51 -6.56 11.20 2.78
C ALA A 51 -6.47 11.86 4.16
N VAL A 52 -7.39 11.52 5.07
CA VAL A 52 -7.33 12.03 6.45
C VAL A 52 -6.05 11.56 7.15
N SER A 53 -5.64 10.31 6.95
CA SER A 53 -4.40 9.79 7.55
C SER A 53 -3.18 10.53 7.03
N ARG A 54 -3.08 10.79 5.72
CA ARG A 54 -2.00 11.59 5.14
C ARG A 54 -1.93 13.00 5.71
N LEU A 55 -3.07 13.64 5.91
CA LEU A 55 -3.13 15.00 6.47
C LEU A 55 -2.80 15.05 7.97
N MET A 56 -3.13 14.00 8.72
CA MET A 56 -2.93 13.97 10.17
C MET A 56 -1.55 13.46 10.61
N LEU A 57 -1.00 12.47 9.88
CA LEU A 57 0.24 11.79 10.18
C LEU A 57 1.41 12.42 9.42
N ASP A 58 1.72 13.67 9.70
CA ASP A 58 2.81 14.40 9.05
C ASP A 58 4.23 13.87 9.37
N ASN A 59 4.35 13.02 10.39
CA ASN A 59 5.61 12.44 10.86
C ASN A 59 5.76 10.93 10.60
N ILE A 60 4.75 10.27 10.00
CA ILE A 60 4.87 8.89 9.50
C ILE A 60 5.07 8.96 7.99
N PRO A 61 6.25 8.54 7.46
CA PRO A 61 6.59 8.81 6.08
C PRO A 61 5.58 8.24 5.07
N HIS A 62 5.29 6.95 5.16
CA HIS A 62 4.56 6.24 4.10
C HIS A 62 3.12 5.90 4.51
N ILE A 63 2.18 6.05 3.56
CA ILE A 63 0.80 5.59 3.71
C ILE A 63 0.56 4.48 2.68
N LYS A 64 0.23 3.30 3.19
CA LYS A 64 0.13 2.08 2.38
C LYS A 64 -1.30 1.82 1.92
N ALA A 65 -1.49 1.63 0.63
CA ALA A 65 -2.70 1.10 0.02
C ALA A 65 -2.57 -0.42 -0.16
N TYR A 66 -3.13 -1.18 0.79
CA TYR A 66 -3.09 -2.64 0.74
C TYR A 66 -4.20 -3.19 -0.16
N TRP A 67 -3.84 -3.55 -1.40
CA TRP A 67 -4.82 -3.82 -2.47
C TRP A 67 -5.68 -5.06 -2.22
N ILE A 68 -5.19 -6.04 -1.43
CA ILE A 68 -5.96 -7.23 -1.06
C ILE A 68 -7.22 -6.83 -0.28
N MET A 69 -7.13 -5.81 0.56
CA MET A 69 -8.28 -5.35 1.36
C MET A 69 -9.12 -4.31 0.62
N LEU A 70 -8.48 -3.42 -0.15
CA LEU A 70 -9.15 -2.31 -0.84
C LEU A 70 -9.78 -2.69 -2.18
N GLY A 71 -9.27 -3.74 -2.82
CA GLY A 71 -9.43 -3.99 -4.25
C GLY A 71 -8.47 -3.14 -5.09
N ILE A 72 -8.14 -3.64 -6.29
CA ILE A 72 -7.16 -3.03 -7.20
C ILE A 72 -7.54 -1.59 -7.57
N GLU A 73 -8.80 -1.37 -7.97
CA GLU A 73 -9.27 -0.06 -8.42
C GLU A 73 -9.18 1.00 -7.30
N THR A 74 -9.65 0.67 -6.11
CA THR A 74 -9.57 1.57 -4.95
C THR A 74 -8.12 1.83 -4.56
N ALA A 75 -7.25 0.82 -4.59
CA ALA A 75 -5.82 0.99 -4.28
C ALA A 75 -5.10 1.87 -5.31
N GLN A 76 -5.45 1.76 -6.59
CA GLN A 76 -4.94 2.64 -7.64
C GLN A 76 -5.40 4.09 -7.40
N ILE A 77 -6.69 4.32 -7.15
CA ILE A 77 -7.23 5.67 -6.86
C ILE A 77 -6.61 6.24 -5.58
N ALA A 78 -6.32 5.40 -4.58
CA ALA A 78 -5.70 5.83 -3.32
C ALA A 78 -4.36 6.56 -3.50
N LEU A 79 -3.64 6.31 -4.60
CA LEU A 79 -2.44 7.07 -4.95
C LEU A 79 -2.70 8.57 -5.16
N HIS A 80 -3.93 8.96 -5.52
CA HIS A 80 -4.34 10.36 -5.59
C HIS A 80 -4.87 10.91 -4.26
N TYR A 81 -5.05 10.05 -3.25
CA TYR A 81 -5.58 10.41 -1.93
C TYR A 81 -4.50 10.38 -0.84
N GLY A 82 -3.22 10.32 -1.21
CA GLY A 82 -2.09 10.42 -0.27
C GLY A 82 -1.42 9.09 0.09
N ALA A 83 -1.86 7.97 -0.48
CA ALA A 83 -1.04 6.76 -0.46
C ALA A 83 0.14 6.91 -1.42
N ASP A 84 1.30 6.41 -1.02
CA ASP A 84 2.52 6.38 -1.83
C ASP A 84 3.09 4.97 -2.01
N ASP A 85 2.48 3.98 -1.33
CA ASP A 85 2.94 2.60 -1.32
C ASP A 85 1.79 1.63 -1.58
N ILE A 86 1.81 0.93 -2.72
CA ILE A 86 0.88 -0.16 -3.02
C ILE A 86 1.51 -1.48 -2.59
N ASP A 87 0.80 -2.26 -1.78
CA ASP A 87 1.32 -3.50 -1.20
C ASP A 87 0.30 -4.64 -1.25
N GLY A 88 0.79 -5.89 -1.21
CA GLY A 88 0.04 -7.14 -1.27
C GLY A 88 0.86 -8.28 -1.88
N THR A 89 0.24 -9.44 -2.09
CA THR A 89 0.93 -10.61 -2.66
C THR A 89 1.23 -10.40 -4.13
N VAL A 90 2.50 -10.12 -4.46
CA VAL A 90 2.96 -9.91 -5.84
C VAL A 90 3.72 -11.13 -6.36
N ARG A 91 3.55 -11.46 -7.64
CA ARG A 91 4.41 -12.46 -8.32
C ARG A 91 5.13 -11.86 -9.52
N HIS A 92 6.39 -12.22 -9.70
CA HIS A 92 7.10 -12.05 -10.96
C HIS A 92 6.56 -13.08 -11.96
N GLU A 93 5.99 -12.63 -13.07
CA GLU A 93 5.48 -13.51 -14.13
C GLU A 93 6.66 -14.04 -14.96
N LEU A 94 7.26 -15.14 -14.51
CA LEU A 94 8.28 -15.87 -15.26
C LEU A 94 7.61 -16.96 -16.12
N ILE A 95 6.88 -16.51 -17.14
CA ILE A 95 6.37 -17.23 -18.33
C ILE A 95 5.55 -18.54 -18.12
N TYR A 96 4.49 -18.62 -18.93
CA TYR A 96 3.59 -19.73 -19.25
C TYR A 96 2.40 -19.94 -18.32
N HIS A 97 1.25 -19.69 -18.92
CA HIS A 97 -0.09 -20.10 -18.57
C HIS A 97 -0.08 -21.53 -18.02
N ASP A 98 -0.11 -21.69 -16.69
CA ASP A 98 -0.53 -22.93 -16.03
C ASP A 98 -0.76 -22.68 -14.54
N ALA A 99 -1.97 -22.24 -14.23
CA ALA A 99 -2.71 -22.65 -13.05
C ALA A 99 -4.09 -22.01 -13.20
N GLY A 100 -5.11 -22.84 -13.39
CA GLY A 100 -6.51 -22.44 -13.38
C GLY A 100 -6.96 -21.98 -11.98
N ALA A 101 -6.34 -20.91 -11.47
CA ALA A 101 -6.77 -20.23 -10.27
C ALA A 101 -7.83 -19.20 -10.66
N THR A 102 -9.07 -19.48 -10.30
CA THR A 102 -10.25 -18.65 -10.54
C THR A 102 -10.42 -17.51 -9.52
N THR A 103 -9.40 -17.21 -8.70
CA THR A 103 -9.41 -16.13 -7.72
C THR A 103 -8.38 -15.03 -8.03
N PRO A 104 -8.72 -13.73 -7.88
CA PRO A 104 -7.82 -12.59 -8.08
C PRO A 104 -6.88 -12.39 -6.88
N GLU A 105 -6.20 -13.44 -6.41
CA GLU A 105 -5.36 -13.41 -5.19
C GLU A 105 -3.90 -12.97 -5.45
N ILE A 106 -3.53 -12.76 -6.71
CA ILE A 106 -2.16 -12.46 -7.12
C ILE A 106 -2.19 -11.32 -8.13
N LEU A 107 -1.44 -10.25 -7.83
CA LEU A 107 -1.14 -9.18 -8.77
C LEU A 107 0.27 -9.37 -9.30
N SER A 108 0.50 -9.29 -10.60
CA SER A 108 1.86 -9.38 -11.12
C SER A 108 2.64 -8.09 -10.92
N VAL A 109 3.97 -8.19 -10.83
CA VAL A 109 4.84 -7.00 -10.77
C VAL A 109 4.56 -6.07 -11.94
N GLN A 110 4.46 -6.62 -13.14
CA GLN A 110 4.19 -5.84 -14.35
C GLN A 110 2.85 -5.11 -14.23
N ARG A 111 1.76 -5.79 -13.84
CA ARG A 111 0.46 -5.14 -13.71
C ARG A 111 0.45 -4.08 -12.62
N MET A 112 1.13 -4.32 -11.49
CA MET A 112 1.29 -3.31 -10.45
C MET A 112 2.00 -2.05 -10.97
N GLN A 113 3.08 -2.23 -11.74
CA GLN A 113 3.78 -1.10 -12.34
C GLN A 113 2.91 -0.33 -13.34
N GLU A 114 2.13 -1.02 -14.17
CA GLU A 114 1.16 -0.40 -15.09
C GLU A 114 0.12 0.43 -14.34
N LEU A 115 -0.50 -0.14 -13.30
CA LEU A 115 -1.48 0.55 -12.46
C LEU A 115 -0.92 1.84 -11.86
N ILE A 116 0.33 1.81 -11.38
CA ILE A 116 1.00 3.00 -10.84
C ILE A 116 1.23 4.04 -11.96
N ARG A 117 1.74 3.62 -13.13
CA ARG A 117 1.98 4.53 -14.27
C ARG A 117 0.70 5.17 -14.80
N GLU A 118 -0.41 4.44 -14.81
CA GLU A 118 -1.74 4.94 -15.19
C GLU A 118 -2.20 6.12 -14.30
N THR A 119 -1.69 6.23 -13.07
CA THR A 119 -1.93 7.40 -12.17
C THR A 119 -0.98 8.58 -12.41
N GLY A 120 -0.08 8.49 -13.40
CA GLY A 120 0.95 9.49 -13.67
C GLY A 120 2.13 9.45 -12.69
N ARG A 121 2.35 8.33 -12.00
CA ARG A 121 3.44 8.15 -11.02
C ARG A 121 4.52 7.18 -11.54
N GLU A 122 5.73 7.28 -10.98
CA GLU A 122 6.82 6.34 -11.25
C GLU A 122 6.70 5.13 -10.31
N PRO A 123 6.57 3.89 -10.80
CA PRO A 123 6.65 2.71 -9.96
C PRO A 123 8.09 2.46 -9.51
N VAL A 124 8.28 2.34 -8.21
CA VAL A 124 9.59 2.06 -7.61
C VAL A 124 9.48 0.83 -6.72
N GLU A 125 10.31 -0.16 -6.99
CA GLU A 125 10.44 -1.30 -6.09
C GLU A 125 11.29 -0.90 -4.88
N ARG A 126 10.88 -1.35 -3.69
CA ARG A 126 11.51 -1.01 -2.41
C ARG A 126 11.85 -2.23 -1.58
N ASP A 127 12.85 -2.08 -0.71
CA ASP A 127 13.11 -3.00 0.38
C ASP A 127 12.23 -2.70 1.62
N THR A 128 12.53 -3.35 2.74
CA THR A 128 11.80 -3.16 4.01
C THR A 128 12.10 -1.82 4.70
N LEU A 129 13.16 -1.12 4.27
CA LEU A 129 13.58 0.18 4.80
C LEU A 129 13.21 1.33 3.84
N TYR A 130 12.35 1.06 2.85
CA TYR A 130 11.97 2.03 1.82
C TYR A 130 13.17 2.57 1.04
N HIS A 131 14.17 1.73 0.76
CA HIS A 131 15.21 2.03 -0.20
C HIS A 131 14.88 1.45 -1.57
N ARG A 132 15.27 2.14 -2.64
CA ARG A 132 15.07 1.65 -4.01
C ARG A 132 15.79 0.31 -4.19
N VAL A 133 15.12 -0.68 -4.78
CA VAL A 133 15.73 -1.94 -5.17
C VAL A 133 16.21 -1.85 -6.63
N HIS A 134 17.46 -2.26 -6.85
CA HIS A 134 18.02 -2.44 -8.20
C HIS A 134 18.18 -3.95 -8.44
N ARG A 135 17.22 -4.54 -9.18
CA ARG A 135 17.28 -5.96 -9.56
C ARG A 135 18.29 -6.18 -10.68
N ASP A 136 18.99 -7.31 -10.60
CA ASP A 136 19.79 -7.80 -11.71
C ASP A 136 18.84 -8.20 -12.87
N PRO A 137 19.06 -7.70 -14.10
CA PRO A 137 18.20 -8.02 -15.24
C PRO A 137 18.24 -9.49 -15.65
N ASP A 138 19.33 -10.20 -15.34
CA ASP A 138 19.56 -11.60 -15.72
C ASP A 138 19.22 -12.58 -14.57
N ASP A 139 19.17 -12.11 -13.32
CA ASP A 139 18.72 -12.87 -12.16
C ASP A 139 17.85 -12.03 -11.22
N PHE A 140 16.52 -12.14 -11.37
CA PHE A 140 15.59 -11.41 -10.52
C PHE A 140 15.72 -11.73 -9.02
N ARG A 141 16.36 -12.83 -8.61
CA ARG A 141 16.60 -13.17 -7.19
C ARG A 141 17.80 -12.44 -6.62
N SER A 142 18.60 -11.81 -7.47
CA SER A 142 19.73 -10.96 -7.11
C SER A 142 19.32 -9.49 -7.19
N TRP A 143 19.66 -8.72 -6.15
CA TRP A 143 19.43 -7.29 -6.15
C TRP A 143 20.44 -6.55 -5.26
N THR A 144 20.57 -5.26 -5.51
CA THR A 144 21.30 -4.34 -4.63
C THR A 144 20.37 -3.27 -4.08
N THR A 145 20.72 -2.76 -2.90
CA THR A 145 19.99 -1.68 -2.23
C THR A 145 20.52 -0.34 -2.71
N GLY A 146 19.62 0.49 -3.21
CA GLY A 146 19.90 1.84 -3.67
C GLY A 146 19.73 2.89 -2.57
N LYS A 147 19.40 4.12 -2.99
CA LYS A 147 19.16 5.24 -2.07
C LYS A 147 17.81 5.11 -1.36
N PRO A 148 17.65 5.74 -0.19
CA PRO A 148 16.34 5.94 0.42
C PRO A 148 15.36 6.63 -0.51
N LEU A 149 14.11 6.20 -0.47
CA LEU A 149 13.02 6.84 -1.19
C LEU A 149 12.61 8.10 -0.43
N GLU A 150 12.74 9.25 -1.08
CA GLU A 150 12.24 10.51 -0.54
C GLU A 150 10.73 10.59 -0.75
N LEU A 151 10.02 11.18 0.22
CA LEU A 151 8.61 11.50 0.04
C LEU A 151 8.49 12.52 -1.08
N VAL A 152 7.70 12.19 -2.09
CA VAL A 152 7.38 13.13 -3.16
C VAL A 152 6.55 14.26 -2.52
N SER A 153 7.14 15.45 -2.42
CA SER A 153 6.42 16.65 -2.01
C SER A 153 5.24 16.88 -2.97
N HIS A 154 4.02 16.78 -2.45
CA HIS A 154 2.77 17.02 -3.17
C HIS A 154 2.59 18.51 -3.52
#